data_AF-A0A956XRE6-F1
#
_entry.id   AF-A0A956XRE6-F1
#
_cell.length_a   1.000
_cell.length_b   1.000
_cell.length_c   1.000
_cell.angle_alpha   90.00
_cell.angle_beta   90.00
_cell.angle_gamma   90.00
#
_symmetry.space_group_name_H-M   'P 1'
#
loop_
_entity.id
_entity.type
_entity.pdbx_description
1 polymer ?
#
loop_
_entity_poly.entity_id
_entity_poly.type
_entity_poly.pdbx_seq_one_letter_code
_entity_poly.pdbx_strand_id
1 'polypeptide(L)'
;MQIIHRPMGQEHPYEQLPEERFPRQPLAQAPFTVGIVIRPSGAAKHVRVHQRIGDQTQPVVEALHLADWQAKQEEGVGAEFLERMVRIDQDVWQAGLVAPPPGDTLTYWFEADGQFSEEFELTGESWQQGGGWSVNDQGMTINQAAKARVQLTGTPEIAAIEWLTDGQHARRVRITFACASNERFYGLGERFNALNQRGNVLDVRCYELYKDQGKRTYMPIPFLLSSAGYGVLVNSSRWMQFDLAASDDLTWTLEADLGHDESLELTWFVDDDPFAIIGQFARSTGPVMLPPQWAFGLWMSANEWNNQARVEEEVRTSLELGIQPSVLVIEAWSDETTFYIWNDADYDPRPGDEAFHYDDFRFPEGGRWPNPKAMTDYLHDNGIKLLLWQIPVVKAIEEPHRQHEADRAHYENSGFGVKQADGSPYKVLPFW
;
A
#
# COMPACT_ATOMS: atom_id res chain seq x y z
N MET A 1 -1.16 16.77 30.16
CA MET A 1 -1.35 17.19 28.76
C MET A 1 -0.37 16.40 27.91
N GLN A 2 -0.84 15.90 26.77
CA GLN A 2 -0.01 15.21 25.79
C GLN A 2 0.13 16.09 24.55
N ILE A 3 1.36 16.29 24.10
CA ILE A 3 1.68 16.95 22.82
C ILE A 3 2.05 15.85 21.84
N ILE A 4 1.31 15.72 20.75
CA ILE A 4 1.49 14.67 19.76
C ILE A 4 1.81 15.30 18.42
N HIS A 5 2.95 14.90 17.87
CA HIS A 5 3.35 15.18 16.50
C HIS A 5 4.04 13.94 15.94
N ARG A 6 3.65 13.55 14.74
CA ARG A 6 4.21 12.39 14.04
C ARG A 6 4.54 12.86 12.62
N PRO A 7 5.78 13.30 12.31
CA PRO A 7 6.09 13.93 11.04
C PRO A 7 5.60 13.13 9.81
N MET A 8 5.69 11.79 9.87
CA MET A 8 5.26 10.86 8.82
C MET A 8 3.86 10.25 9.07
N GLY A 9 3.27 10.48 10.25
CA GLY A 9 1.98 9.95 10.65
C GLY A 9 1.90 8.43 10.66
N GLN A 10 0.81 7.93 10.09
CA GLN A 10 0.58 6.50 9.84
C GLN A 10 1.04 6.06 8.45
N GLU A 11 1.66 6.96 7.68
CA GLU A 11 2.16 6.70 6.33
C GLU A 11 1.10 6.21 5.32
N HIS A 12 -0.18 6.50 5.60
CA HIS A 12 -1.27 6.24 4.65
C HIS A 12 -0.94 6.94 3.32
N PRO A 13 -0.97 6.22 2.17
CA PRO A 13 -0.47 6.75 0.90
C PRO A 13 -1.12 8.04 0.44
N TYR A 14 -2.41 8.21 0.74
CA TYR A 14 -3.26 9.23 0.13
C TYR A 14 -4.04 10.09 1.13
N GLU A 15 -3.84 9.85 2.43
CA GLU A 15 -4.53 10.56 3.50
C GLU A 15 -3.50 11.00 4.52
N GLN A 16 -3.84 12.08 5.22
CA GLN A 16 -2.97 12.72 6.17
C GLN A 16 -3.74 12.97 7.46
N LEU A 17 -3.09 12.65 8.58
CA LEU A 17 -3.59 12.90 9.91
C LEU A 17 -3.18 14.29 10.43
N PRO A 18 -3.95 14.88 11.36
CA PRO A 18 -3.72 16.25 11.83
C PRO A 18 -2.42 16.43 12.63
N GLU A 19 -1.79 15.37 13.13
CA GLU A 19 -0.49 15.43 13.82
C GLU A 19 0.73 15.39 12.87
N GLU A 20 0.51 15.38 11.55
CA GLU A 20 1.57 15.17 10.55
C GLU A 20 2.22 16.47 10.06
N ARG A 21 3.38 16.30 9.40
CA ARG A 21 4.01 17.35 8.59
C ARG A 21 3.40 17.36 7.18
N PHE A 22 3.09 18.53 6.61
CA PHE A 22 2.61 18.66 5.22
C PHE A 22 3.45 19.63 4.36
N PRO A 23 3.94 19.19 3.19
CA PRO A 23 4.07 17.79 2.79
C PRO A 23 4.95 17.02 3.79
N ARG A 24 4.81 15.68 3.86
CA ARG A 24 5.60 14.85 4.78
C ARG A 24 7.11 15.01 4.58
N GLN A 25 7.53 15.25 3.35
CA GLN A 25 8.93 15.49 2.97
C GLN A 25 8.97 16.73 2.07
N PRO A 26 9.02 17.96 2.62
CA PRO A 26 9.09 19.18 1.82
C PRO A 26 10.45 19.34 1.14
N LEU A 27 10.45 19.95 -0.05
CA LEU A 27 11.69 20.34 -0.71
C LEU A 27 12.40 21.43 0.10
N ALA A 28 13.73 21.46 0.03
CA ALA A 28 14.57 22.48 0.64
C ALA A 28 14.06 23.89 0.30
N GLN A 29 14.03 24.76 1.31
CA GLN A 29 13.51 26.13 1.23
C GLN A 29 12.02 26.27 0.88
N ALA A 30 11.28 25.17 0.70
CA ALA A 30 9.84 25.24 0.50
C ALA A 30 9.10 25.44 1.84
N PRO A 31 7.96 26.17 1.82
CA PRO A 31 7.08 26.23 2.98
C PRO A 31 6.45 24.87 3.25
N PHE A 32 6.26 24.56 4.51
CA PHE A 32 5.55 23.38 4.96
C PHE A 32 4.82 23.67 6.27
N THR A 33 3.92 22.80 6.68
CA THR A 33 3.21 22.93 7.96
C THR A 33 3.51 21.76 8.87
N VAL A 34 3.56 22.02 10.18
CA VAL A 34 3.56 20.99 11.22
C VAL A 34 2.21 21.01 11.92
N GLY A 35 1.56 19.86 11.92
CA GLY A 35 0.33 19.62 12.67
C GLY A 35 0.64 19.11 14.08
N ILE A 36 -0.07 19.62 15.07
CA ILE A 36 0.19 19.38 16.49
C ILE A 36 -1.14 19.03 17.14
N VAL A 37 -1.23 17.84 17.72
CA VAL A 37 -2.41 17.37 18.44
C VAL A 37 -2.16 17.52 19.95
N ILE A 38 -3.07 18.18 20.66
CA ILE A 38 -3.05 18.31 22.12
C ILE A 38 -4.19 17.49 22.72
N ARG A 39 -3.88 16.67 23.73
CA ARG A 39 -4.88 15.89 24.48
C ARG A 39 -4.81 16.12 25.99
N PRO A 40 -5.97 16.17 26.69
CA PRO A 40 -7.34 16.28 26.15
C PRO A 40 -7.62 17.67 25.50
N SER A 41 -8.80 17.88 24.92
CA SER A 41 -9.20 19.20 24.40
C SER A 41 -9.19 20.26 25.51
N GLY A 42 -8.81 21.49 25.16
CA GLY A 42 -8.69 22.63 26.06
C GLY A 42 -7.48 22.58 27.00
N ALA A 43 -6.59 21.59 26.86
CA ALA A 43 -5.44 21.43 27.76
C ALA A 43 -4.32 22.46 27.55
N ALA A 44 -4.28 23.13 26.38
CA ALA A 44 -3.36 24.22 26.08
C ALA A 44 -4.11 25.44 25.56
N LYS A 45 -3.68 26.64 25.97
CA LYS A 45 -4.15 27.93 25.43
C LYS A 45 -3.21 28.52 24.40
N HIS A 46 -1.92 28.24 24.54
CA HIS A 46 -0.87 28.70 23.64
C HIS A 46 0.03 27.55 23.25
N VAL A 47 0.29 27.43 21.94
CA VAL A 47 1.23 26.45 21.39
C VAL A 47 2.23 27.21 20.52
N ARG A 48 3.51 27.01 20.78
CA ARG A 48 4.63 27.65 20.09
C ARG A 48 5.55 26.59 19.50
N VAL A 49 6.12 26.90 18.35
CA VAL A 49 7.11 26.08 17.67
C VAL A 49 8.46 26.77 17.76
N HIS A 50 9.39 26.09 18.41
CA HIS A 50 10.79 26.49 18.50
C HIS A 50 11.57 25.76 17.43
N GLN A 51 12.61 26.40 16.88
CA GLN A 51 13.36 25.88 15.75
C GLN A 51 14.80 26.38 15.72
N ARG A 52 15.68 25.56 15.15
CA ARG A 52 17.07 25.89 14.83
C ARG A 52 17.51 25.21 13.54
N ILE A 53 18.41 25.84 12.80
CA ILE A 53 19.10 25.23 11.65
C ILE A 53 20.58 25.13 12.03
N GLY A 54 21.09 23.90 12.15
CA GLY A 54 22.35 23.66 12.86
C GLY A 54 22.32 24.29 14.26
N ASP A 55 23.32 25.12 14.57
CA ASP A 55 23.40 25.84 15.85
C ASP A 55 22.65 27.17 15.88
N GLN A 56 22.02 27.60 14.77
CA GLN A 56 21.39 28.91 14.66
C GLN A 56 19.90 28.85 15.01
N THR A 57 19.53 29.46 16.15
CA THR A 57 18.13 29.65 16.57
C THR A 57 17.36 30.48 15.54
N GLN A 58 16.18 29.98 15.17
CA GLN A 58 15.23 30.67 14.30
C GLN A 58 14.13 31.33 15.13
N PRO A 59 13.37 32.31 14.59
CA PRO A 59 12.25 32.91 15.28
C PRO A 59 11.21 31.87 15.71
N VAL A 60 10.70 32.02 16.94
CA VAL A 60 9.61 31.18 17.45
C VAL A 60 8.32 31.50 16.69
N VAL A 61 7.58 30.47 16.31
CA VAL A 61 6.31 30.59 15.56
C VAL A 61 5.15 30.25 16.48
N GLU A 62 4.14 31.11 16.55
CA GLU A 62 2.88 30.79 17.25
C GLU A 62 2.04 29.87 16.37
N ALA A 63 1.58 28.74 16.92
CA ALA A 63 0.70 27.82 16.22
C ALA A 63 -0.75 28.33 16.25
N LEU A 64 -1.46 28.12 15.14
CA LEU A 64 -2.87 28.44 14.98
C LEU A 64 -3.73 27.28 15.48
N HIS A 65 -4.68 27.55 16.37
CA HIS A 65 -5.70 26.58 16.75
C HIS A 65 -6.74 26.39 15.64
N LEU A 66 -6.94 25.15 15.20
CA LEU A 66 -7.92 24.79 14.16
C LEU A 66 -9.25 24.37 14.79
N ALA A 67 -10.02 25.35 15.27
CA ALA A 67 -11.27 25.11 15.99
C ALA A 67 -12.37 24.39 15.17
N ASP A 68 -12.27 24.38 13.83
CA ASP A 68 -13.22 23.76 12.92
C ASP A 68 -12.69 22.50 12.20
N TRP A 69 -11.50 22.01 12.60
CA TRP A 69 -10.86 20.86 11.94
C TRP A 69 -11.78 19.64 11.86
N GLN A 70 -12.44 19.29 12.98
CA GLN A 70 -13.30 18.12 13.04
C GLN A 70 -14.53 18.27 12.13
N ALA A 71 -15.16 19.44 12.10
CA ALA A 71 -16.30 19.71 11.23
C ALA A 71 -15.92 19.62 9.74
N LYS A 72 -14.73 20.11 9.37
CA LYS A 72 -14.20 19.98 8.00
C LYS A 72 -13.90 18.53 7.61
N GLN A 73 -13.46 17.71 8.56
CA GLN A 73 -13.19 16.29 8.30
C GLN A 73 -14.48 15.50 8.07
N GLU A 74 -15.60 15.91 8.69
CA GLU A 74 -16.91 15.27 8.55
C GLU A 74 -17.70 15.80 7.32
N GLU A 75 -17.26 16.88 6.67
CA GLU A 75 -17.98 17.54 5.57
C GLU A 75 -17.94 16.71 4.27
N GLY A 76 -19.11 16.36 3.72
CA GLY A 76 -19.23 15.60 2.47
C GLY A 76 -18.92 14.11 2.59
N VAL A 77 -18.66 13.62 3.81
CA VAL A 77 -18.42 12.22 4.11
C VAL A 77 -19.76 11.48 4.24
N GLY A 78 -19.88 10.33 3.58
CA GLY A 78 -21.09 9.49 3.64
C GLY A 78 -21.33 8.95 5.06
N ALA A 79 -22.59 8.70 5.41
CA ALA A 79 -22.99 8.25 6.75
C ALA A 79 -22.22 7.01 7.25
N GLU A 80 -21.93 6.06 6.36
CA GLU A 80 -21.18 4.83 6.69
C GLU A 80 -19.73 5.11 7.15
N PHE A 81 -19.11 6.18 6.65
CA PHE A 81 -17.76 6.58 7.06
C PHE A 81 -17.79 7.38 8.37
N LEU A 82 -18.82 8.23 8.56
CA LEU A 82 -19.01 8.99 9.80
C LEU A 82 -19.24 8.07 11.01
N GLU A 83 -20.00 6.98 10.85
CA GLU A 83 -20.24 6.00 11.92
C GLU A 83 -18.96 5.25 12.35
N ARG A 84 -17.95 5.21 11.49
CA ARG A 84 -16.65 4.56 11.73
C ARG A 84 -15.56 5.52 12.21
N MET A 85 -15.82 6.83 12.18
CA MET A 85 -14.85 7.82 12.67
C MET A 85 -14.73 7.76 14.19
N VAL A 86 -13.53 7.43 14.68
CA VAL A 86 -13.22 7.52 16.10
C VAL A 86 -13.15 8.99 16.49
N ARG A 87 -14.10 9.45 17.29
CA ARG A 87 -14.09 10.79 17.88
C ARG A 87 -13.12 10.82 19.05
N ILE A 88 -11.98 11.45 18.85
CA ILE A 88 -10.95 11.60 19.87
C ILE A 88 -11.06 13.00 20.47
N ASP A 89 -11.13 13.07 21.79
CA ASP A 89 -11.11 14.33 22.54
C ASP A 89 -9.72 14.98 22.45
N GLN A 90 -9.57 15.94 21.54
CA GLN A 90 -8.30 16.58 21.23
C GLN A 90 -8.48 17.96 20.59
N ASP A 91 -7.49 18.83 20.76
CA ASP A 91 -7.33 20.05 19.95
C ASP A 91 -6.30 19.82 18.85
N VAL A 92 -6.49 20.47 17.70
CA VAL A 92 -5.51 20.47 16.61
C VAL A 92 -4.99 21.88 16.40
N TRP A 93 -3.67 21.97 16.33
CA TRP A 93 -2.93 23.19 16.09
C TRP A 93 -2.04 23.00 14.86
N GLN A 94 -1.69 24.10 14.20
CA GLN A 94 -0.82 24.06 13.03
C GLN A 94 0.11 25.27 13.00
N ALA A 95 1.36 25.06 12.60
CA ALA A 95 2.29 26.15 12.35
C ALA A 95 2.96 26.00 10.98
N GLY A 96 3.18 27.12 10.29
CA GLY A 96 3.95 27.17 9.05
C GLY A 96 5.43 27.34 9.32
N LEU A 97 6.25 26.50 8.71
CA LEU A 97 7.71 26.53 8.76
C LEU A 97 8.29 26.55 7.34
N VAL A 98 9.60 26.72 7.22
CA VAL A 98 10.34 26.65 5.95
C VAL A 98 11.40 25.57 6.06
N ALA A 99 11.47 24.66 5.09
CA ALA A 99 12.47 23.61 5.06
C ALA A 99 13.89 24.22 4.98
N PRO A 100 14.90 23.61 5.59
CA PRO A 100 16.25 24.17 5.58
C PRO A 100 16.85 24.15 4.16
N PRO A 101 17.95 24.89 3.92
CA PRO A 101 18.73 24.75 2.70
C PRO A 101 19.16 23.29 2.41
N PRO A 102 19.50 22.95 1.17
CA PRO A 102 19.95 21.60 0.83
C PRO A 102 21.14 21.16 1.70
N GLY A 103 21.04 19.99 2.32
CA GLY A 103 22.06 19.40 3.19
C GLY A 103 22.10 19.92 4.62
N ASP A 104 21.40 21.02 4.92
CA ASP A 104 21.23 21.50 6.29
C ASP A 104 20.09 20.76 6.98
N THR A 105 20.17 20.65 8.32
CA THR A 105 19.13 20.06 9.16
C THR A 105 18.42 21.12 9.98
N LEU A 106 17.09 21.15 9.85
CA LEU A 106 16.17 21.88 10.73
C LEU A 106 15.80 20.96 11.89
N THR A 107 16.04 21.43 13.12
CA THR A 107 15.53 20.81 14.34
C THR A 107 14.42 21.70 14.90
N TYR A 108 13.26 21.12 15.22
CA TYR A 108 12.12 21.85 15.78
C TYR A 108 11.43 21.08 16.90
N TRP A 109 10.79 21.79 17.81
CA TRP A 109 10.03 21.21 18.93
C TRP A 109 8.91 22.15 19.37
N PHE A 110 7.96 21.60 20.13
CA PHE A 110 6.76 22.32 20.54
C PHE A 110 6.82 22.70 22.01
N GLU A 111 6.29 23.87 22.33
CA GLU A 111 5.98 24.31 23.68
C GLU A 111 4.47 24.58 23.77
N ALA A 112 3.78 23.87 24.66
CA ALA A 112 2.38 24.14 24.99
C ALA A 112 2.31 24.56 26.46
N ASP A 113 1.91 25.81 26.73
CA ASP A 113 1.81 26.40 28.09
C ASP A 113 2.96 26.01 29.07
N GLY A 114 4.20 25.98 28.57
CA GLY A 114 5.41 25.68 29.35
C GLY A 114 5.83 24.20 29.39
N GLN A 115 5.07 23.28 28.80
CA GLN A 115 5.46 21.89 28.57
C GLN A 115 6.06 21.72 27.17
N PHE A 116 7.15 20.98 27.06
CA PHE A 116 7.87 20.77 25.80
C PHE A 116 7.68 19.35 25.25
N SER A 117 7.67 19.22 23.93
CA SER A 117 7.80 17.93 23.24
C SER A 117 9.27 17.49 23.14
N GLU A 118 9.48 16.31 22.55
CA GLU A 118 10.79 15.96 21.97
C GLU A 118 11.15 16.85 20.76
N GLU A 119 12.41 16.78 20.34
CA GLU A 119 12.91 17.42 19.13
C GLU A 119 12.65 16.54 17.90
N PHE A 120 12.32 17.18 16.77
CA PHE A 120 12.09 16.55 15.48
C PHE A 120 13.04 17.14 14.44
N GLU A 121 13.44 16.34 13.45
CA GLU A 121 14.41 16.74 12.44
C GLU A 121 13.84 16.68 11.00
N LEU A 122 14.39 17.54 10.16
CA LEU A 122 14.16 17.60 8.73
C LEU A 122 15.45 18.01 8.03
N THR A 123 15.99 17.15 7.17
CA THR A 123 17.10 17.50 6.28
C THR A 123 16.56 18.10 4.98
N GLY A 124 17.18 19.17 4.50
CA GLY A 124 16.78 19.82 3.25
C GLY A 124 17.20 19.00 2.03
N GLU A 125 16.24 18.59 1.20
CA GLU A 125 16.49 17.88 -0.06
C GLU A 125 16.08 18.75 -1.26
N SER A 126 16.84 18.69 -2.35
CA SER A 126 16.50 19.42 -3.58
C SER A 126 16.71 18.57 -4.82
N TRP A 127 15.98 18.87 -5.89
CA TRP A 127 16.19 18.27 -7.19
C TRP A 127 17.46 18.83 -7.82
N GLN A 128 18.38 17.95 -8.21
CA GLN A 128 19.62 18.29 -8.89
C GLN A 128 19.73 17.53 -10.20
N GLN A 129 19.96 18.25 -11.29
CA GLN A 129 20.24 17.61 -12.59
C GLN A 129 21.61 16.97 -12.59
N GLY A 130 21.71 15.75 -13.13
CA GLY A 130 23.00 15.09 -13.25
C GLY A 130 22.93 13.57 -13.38
N GLY A 131 24.10 12.96 -13.37
CA GLY A 131 24.28 11.53 -13.57
C GLY A 131 24.20 11.09 -15.04
N GLY A 132 24.08 9.79 -15.19
CA GLY A 132 24.07 9.11 -16.47
C GLY A 132 23.60 7.68 -16.30
N TRP A 133 23.92 6.86 -17.29
CA TRP A 133 23.50 5.46 -17.28
C TRP A 133 24.51 4.56 -17.95
N SER A 134 24.55 3.32 -17.49
CA SER A 134 25.24 2.22 -18.17
C SER A 134 24.23 1.25 -18.73
N VAL A 135 24.57 0.67 -19.88
CA VAL A 135 23.76 -0.36 -20.53
C VAL A 135 24.52 -1.68 -20.48
N ASN A 136 23.80 -2.76 -20.18
CA ASN A 136 24.27 -4.14 -20.35
C ASN A 136 23.30 -4.89 -21.30
N ASP A 137 23.55 -6.17 -21.54
CA ASP A 137 22.77 -6.98 -22.49
C ASP A 137 21.27 -7.09 -22.16
N GLN A 138 20.83 -6.72 -20.95
CA GLN A 138 19.45 -6.90 -20.48
C GLN A 138 18.79 -5.64 -19.92
N GLY A 139 19.51 -4.52 -19.77
CA GLY A 139 18.92 -3.34 -19.16
C GLY A 139 19.83 -2.12 -19.06
N MET A 140 19.26 -1.08 -18.48
CA MET A 140 19.87 0.21 -18.23
C MET A 140 19.90 0.48 -16.73
N THR A 141 21.09 0.74 -16.18
CA THR A 141 21.26 1.16 -14.79
C THR A 141 21.49 2.66 -14.74
N ILE A 142 20.59 3.37 -14.08
CA ILE A 142 20.66 4.81 -13.83
C ILE A 142 21.36 5.03 -12.48
N ASN A 143 22.42 5.85 -12.47
CA ASN A 143 23.07 6.26 -11.21
C ASN A 143 23.74 7.64 -11.36
N GLN A 144 23.97 8.30 -10.23
CA GLN A 144 24.50 9.67 -10.22
C GLN A 144 25.99 9.73 -10.62
N ALA A 145 26.74 8.64 -10.42
CA ALA A 145 28.18 8.57 -10.74
C ALA A 145 28.48 8.31 -12.23
N ALA A 146 27.51 7.78 -12.98
CA ALA A 146 27.68 7.40 -14.37
C ALA A 146 27.89 8.63 -15.25
N LYS A 147 28.92 8.54 -16.10
CA LYS A 147 29.23 9.57 -17.12
C LYS A 147 28.85 9.13 -18.53
N ALA A 148 28.56 7.85 -18.71
CA ALA A 148 28.11 7.30 -19.98
C ALA A 148 26.64 7.66 -20.22
N ARG A 149 26.30 7.88 -21.49
CA ARG A 149 24.94 8.14 -21.98
C ARG A 149 24.72 7.36 -23.27
N VAL A 150 24.86 6.04 -23.16
CA VAL A 150 24.74 5.15 -24.33
C VAL A 150 23.26 4.92 -24.58
N GLN A 151 22.74 5.46 -25.68
CA GLN A 151 21.36 5.22 -26.09
C GLN A 151 21.18 3.75 -26.49
N LEU A 152 20.17 3.08 -25.93
CA LEU A 152 19.76 1.76 -26.40
C LEU A 152 18.91 1.91 -27.66
N THR A 153 19.17 1.09 -28.67
CA THR A 153 18.43 1.19 -29.94
C THR A 153 16.96 0.82 -29.72
N GLY A 154 16.04 1.65 -30.21
CA GLY A 154 14.60 1.42 -30.10
C GLY A 154 13.97 1.82 -28.75
N THR A 155 14.74 2.43 -27.85
CA THR A 155 14.20 3.07 -26.64
C THR A 155 14.04 4.58 -26.83
N PRO A 156 13.14 5.26 -26.09
CA PRO A 156 13.01 6.71 -26.15
C PRO A 156 14.30 7.42 -25.70
N GLU A 157 14.51 8.63 -26.19
CA GLU A 157 15.59 9.50 -25.75
C GLU A 157 15.34 9.96 -24.30
N ILE A 158 16.39 9.92 -23.46
CA ILE A 158 16.35 10.51 -22.13
C ILE A 158 16.65 12.01 -22.23
N ALA A 159 15.63 12.84 -22.03
CA ALA A 159 15.74 14.29 -22.07
C ALA A 159 16.39 14.85 -20.79
N ALA A 160 16.08 14.29 -19.62
CA ALA A 160 16.62 14.74 -18.35
C ALA A 160 16.70 13.63 -17.30
N ILE A 161 17.66 13.76 -16.38
CA ILE A 161 17.74 12.99 -15.15
C ILE A 161 17.95 13.97 -14.00
N GLU A 162 17.10 13.87 -12.99
CA GLU A 162 17.13 14.68 -11.78
C GLU A 162 17.17 13.76 -10.55
N TRP A 163 17.89 14.16 -9.52
CA TRP A 163 18.03 13.42 -8.27
C TRP A 163 17.52 14.28 -7.12
N LEU A 164 16.63 13.74 -6.30
CA LEU A 164 16.24 14.38 -5.05
C LEU A 164 17.23 13.98 -3.98
N THR A 165 18.06 14.95 -3.56
CA THR A 165 19.22 14.68 -2.69
C THR A 165 19.42 15.79 -1.65
N ASP A 166 19.96 15.40 -0.51
CA ASP A 166 20.51 16.31 0.51
C ASP A 166 21.98 16.71 0.22
N GLY A 167 22.54 16.28 -0.91
CA GLY A 167 23.93 16.49 -1.30
C GLY A 167 24.90 15.40 -0.81
N GLN A 168 24.46 14.46 0.02
CA GLN A 168 25.19 13.26 0.41
C GLN A 168 24.54 12.00 -0.15
N HIS A 169 23.21 11.91 -0.05
CA HIS A 169 22.41 10.76 -0.43
C HIS A 169 21.26 11.16 -1.35
N ALA A 170 20.95 10.31 -2.33
CA ALA A 170 19.80 10.48 -3.20
C ALA A 170 18.63 9.60 -2.75
N ARG A 171 17.49 10.22 -2.42
CA ARG A 171 16.27 9.50 -2.02
C ARG A 171 15.39 9.10 -3.21
N ARG A 172 15.39 9.93 -4.26
CA ARG A 172 14.62 9.68 -5.49
C ARG A 172 15.41 10.01 -6.73
N VAL A 173 15.03 9.36 -7.82
CA VAL A 173 15.41 9.77 -9.17
C VAL A 173 14.16 10.11 -9.96
N ARG A 174 14.28 11.11 -10.83
CA ARG A 174 13.31 11.44 -11.87
C ARG A 174 13.99 11.35 -13.22
N ILE A 175 13.39 10.62 -14.15
CA ILE A 175 13.88 10.43 -15.50
C ILE A 175 12.79 10.87 -16.46
N THR A 176 13.12 11.83 -17.32
CA THR A 176 12.20 12.34 -18.35
C THR A 176 12.64 11.83 -19.70
N PHE A 177 11.70 11.24 -20.43
CA PHE A 177 11.90 10.65 -21.73
C PHE A 177 11.08 11.42 -22.78
N ALA A 178 11.65 11.61 -23.97
CA ALA A 178 10.89 12.15 -25.09
C ALA A 178 9.85 11.13 -25.58
N CYS A 179 8.67 11.61 -26.00
CA CYS A 179 7.66 10.82 -26.68
C CYS A 179 6.97 11.58 -27.80
N ALA A 180 6.39 10.85 -28.74
CA ALA A 180 5.59 11.47 -29.78
C ALA A 180 4.20 11.88 -29.25
N SER A 181 3.60 12.93 -29.81
CA SER A 181 2.28 13.42 -29.39
C SER A 181 1.14 12.42 -29.66
N ASN A 182 1.36 11.45 -30.54
CA ASN A 182 0.43 10.37 -30.86
C ASN A 182 0.75 9.03 -30.16
N GLU A 183 1.78 8.99 -29.33
CA GLU A 183 2.19 7.80 -28.59
C GLU A 183 1.17 7.44 -27.51
N ARG A 184 0.85 6.15 -27.40
CA ARG A 184 -0.10 5.60 -26.42
C ARG A 184 0.63 4.74 -25.42
N PHE A 185 0.16 4.79 -24.18
CA PHE A 185 0.79 4.13 -23.04
C PHE A 185 -0.19 3.16 -22.40
N TYR A 186 0.27 1.95 -22.07
CA TYR A 186 -0.53 0.86 -21.51
C TYR A 186 0.21 0.18 -20.36
N GLY A 187 -0.53 -0.57 -19.53
CA GLY A 187 0.04 -1.34 -18.43
C GLY A 187 -0.06 -0.62 -17.10
N LEU A 188 1.03 -0.64 -16.33
CA LEU A 188 1.11 -0.26 -14.92
C LEU A 188 0.28 -1.14 -13.97
N GLY A 189 0.04 -2.39 -14.35
CA GLY A 189 -0.78 -3.36 -13.63
C GLY A 189 -2.26 -3.30 -14.00
N GLU A 190 -3.13 -3.73 -13.08
CA GLU A 190 -4.58 -3.55 -13.18
C GLU A 190 -4.94 -2.07 -13.01
N ARG A 191 -5.74 -1.51 -13.93
CA ARG A 191 -6.18 -0.10 -13.87
C ARG A 191 -7.66 0.03 -14.23
N PHE A 192 -8.35 0.90 -13.50
CA PHE A 192 -9.81 1.08 -13.58
C PHE A 192 -10.23 2.39 -14.26
N ASN A 193 -9.28 3.30 -14.53
CA ASN A 193 -9.56 4.60 -15.12
C ASN A 193 -9.61 4.59 -16.66
N ALA A 194 -8.62 3.99 -17.31
CA ALA A 194 -8.46 4.01 -18.76
C ALA A 194 -7.55 2.88 -19.24
N LEU A 195 -7.72 2.46 -20.51
CA LEU A 195 -6.79 1.55 -21.16
C LEU A 195 -5.53 2.28 -21.65
N ASN A 196 -5.71 3.37 -22.42
CA ASN A 196 -4.62 4.26 -22.80
C ASN A 196 -4.40 5.29 -21.69
N GLN A 197 -3.21 5.27 -21.10
CA GLN A 197 -2.86 6.09 -19.95
C GLN A 197 -2.26 7.44 -20.31
N ARG A 198 -2.10 7.77 -21.60
CA ARG A 198 -1.68 9.10 -22.02
C ARG A 198 -2.56 10.20 -21.38
N GLY A 199 -1.93 11.24 -20.86
CA GLY A 199 -2.58 12.34 -20.16
C GLY A 199 -2.88 12.05 -18.68
N ASN A 200 -2.44 10.91 -18.14
CA ASN A 200 -2.57 10.58 -16.72
C ASN A 200 -1.23 10.58 -16.00
N VAL A 201 -1.28 11.06 -14.75
CA VAL A 201 -0.28 10.77 -13.73
C VAL A 201 -0.78 9.62 -12.87
N LEU A 202 0.04 8.58 -12.69
CA LEU A 202 -0.30 7.33 -12.00
C LEU A 202 0.87 6.86 -11.16
N ASP A 203 0.62 6.44 -9.93
CA ASP A 203 1.62 5.77 -9.11
C ASP A 203 1.48 4.24 -9.13
N VAL A 204 2.58 3.57 -8.80
CA VAL A 204 2.68 2.12 -8.65
C VAL A 204 2.85 1.85 -7.15
N ARG A 205 1.72 1.63 -6.47
CA ARG A 205 1.68 1.32 -5.04
C ARG A 205 0.48 0.43 -4.73
N CYS A 206 0.73 -0.71 -4.09
CA CYS A 206 -0.35 -1.59 -3.65
C CYS A 206 -1.19 -0.84 -2.63
N TYR A 207 -2.49 -0.69 -2.90
CA TYR A 207 -3.39 0.01 -2.02
C TYR A 207 -4.81 -0.54 -2.14
N GLU A 208 -5.41 -0.74 -0.98
CA GLU A 208 -6.80 -1.11 -0.90
C GLU A 208 -7.70 0.12 -0.87
N LEU A 209 -8.30 0.44 -2.02
CA LEU A 209 -9.39 1.40 -2.08
C LEU A 209 -10.71 0.63 -2.15
N TYR A 210 -11.56 0.73 -1.13
CA TYR A 210 -12.86 0.08 -1.14
C TYR A 210 -13.81 0.77 -2.12
N LYS A 211 -14.09 0.09 -3.24
CA LYS A 211 -14.92 0.58 -4.37
C LYS A 211 -14.33 1.82 -5.07
N ASP A 212 -14.93 2.22 -6.20
CA ASP A 212 -14.61 3.44 -6.95
C ASP A 212 -13.10 3.70 -7.16
N GLN A 213 -12.36 2.67 -7.56
CA GLN A 213 -10.89 2.63 -7.53
C GLN A 213 -10.23 3.76 -8.32
N GLY A 214 -10.86 4.23 -9.39
CA GLY A 214 -10.36 5.30 -10.23
C GLY A 214 -8.93 5.02 -10.74
N LYS A 215 -7.95 5.82 -10.30
CA LYS A 215 -6.54 5.66 -10.67
C LYS A 215 -5.75 4.70 -9.77
N ARG A 216 -6.32 4.32 -8.62
CA ARG A 216 -5.69 3.42 -7.63
C ARG A 216 -5.98 1.97 -8.01
N THR A 217 -5.21 1.05 -7.42
CA THR A 217 -5.31 -0.37 -7.75
C THR A 217 -4.72 -1.25 -6.64
N TYR A 218 -5.28 -2.45 -6.50
CA TYR A 218 -4.74 -3.50 -5.62
C TYR A 218 -3.52 -4.18 -6.24
N MET A 219 -3.43 -4.21 -7.58
CA MET A 219 -2.44 -4.98 -8.33
C MET A 219 -1.65 -4.09 -9.31
N PRO A 220 -0.86 -3.14 -8.82
CA PRO A 220 0.04 -2.36 -9.66
C PRO A 220 1.27 -3.19 -10.05
N ILE A 221 1.74 -3.01 -11.28
CA ILE A 221 2.98 -3.64 -11.78
C ILE A 221 3.80 -2.53 -12.43
N PRO A 222 5.10 -2.38 -12.12
CA PRO A 222 5.94 -1.30 -12.67
C PRO A 222 6.39 -1.56 -14.13
N PHE A 223 5.46 -2.01 -14.97
CA PHE A 223 5.67 -2.31 -16.38
C PHE A 223 4.82 -1.39 -17.26
N LEU A 224 5.48 -0.60 -18.10
CA LEU A 224 4.85 0.30 -19.07
C LEU A 224 5.07 -0.25 -20.48
N LEU A 225 4.00 -0.35 -21.27
CA LEU A 225 4.04 -0.68 -22.69
C LEU A 225 3.71 0.57 -23.52
N SER A 226 4.53 0.89 -24.50
CA SER A 226 4.32 1.99 -25.44
C SER A 226 3.93 1.49 -26.83
N SER A 227 3.04 2.23 -27.50
CA SER A 227 2.75 2.01 -28.92
C SER A 227 3.91 2.37 -29.87
N ALA A 228 5.01 2.93 -29.36
CA ALA A 228 6.20 3.25 -30.13
C ALA A 228 7.19 2.06 -30.27
N GLY A 229 6.76 0.84 -29.93
CA GLY A 229 7.55 -0.38 -30.12
C GLY A 229 8.49 -0.71 -28.97
N TYR A 230 8.16 -0.28 -27.75
CA TYR A 230 8.94 -0.62 -26.56
C TYR A 230 8.08 -0.87 -25.32
N GLY A 231 8.63 -1.63 -24.37
CA GLY A 231 8.16 -1.74 -23.00
C GLY A 231 9.31 -1.56 -22.02
N VAL A 232 9.01 -1.12 -20.81
CA VAL A 232 9.99 -0.94 -19.74
C VAL A 232 9.45 -1.49 -18.42
N LEU A 233 10.24 -2.34 -17.78
CA LEU A 233 10.05 -2.79 -16.40
C LEU A 233 11.03 -2.03 -15.50
N VAL A 234 10.50 -1.34 -14.49
CA VAL A 234 11.34 -0.76 -13.42
C VAL A 234 11.61 -1.86 -12.40
N ASN A 235 12.87 -2.25 -12.21
CA ASN A 235 13.25 -3.33 -11.30
C ASN A 235 13.32 -2.82 -9.85
N SER A 236 12.17 -2.44 -9.31
CA SER A 236 12.02 -1.98 -7.93
C SER A 236 10.61 -2.28 -7.41
N SER A 237 10.52 -2.62 -6.12
CA SER A 237 9.25 -2.74 -5.39
C SER A 237 8.92 -1.49 -4.56
N ARG A 238 9.73 -0.43 -4.66
CA ARG A 238 9.53 0.84 -3.96
C ARG A 238 8.47 1.69 -4.69
N TRP A 239 8.03 2.76 -4.03
CA TRP A 239 7.09 3.69 -4.65
C TRP A 239 7.69 4.33 -5.91
N MET A 240 6.85 4.49 -6.92
CA MET A 240 7.19 5.23 -8.14
C MET A 240 5.93 5.80 -8.77
N GLN A 241 6.12 6.81 -9.63
CA GLN A 241 5.07 7.51 -10.35
C GLN A 241 5.46 7.74 -11.79
N PHE A 242 4.47 7.61 -12.67
CA PHE A 242 4.57 7.89 -14.09
C PHE A 242 3.68 9.09 -14.42
N ASP A 243 4.26 10.13 -15.00
CA ASP A 243 3.54 11.18 -15.73
C ASP A 243 3.60 10.82 -17.22
N LEU A 244 2.48 10.38 -17.79
CA LEU A 244 2.41 9.86 -19.15
C LEU A 244 1.92 10.94 -20.12
N ALA A 245 2.72 11.99 -20.29
CA ALA A 245 2.40 13.16 -21.11
C ALA A 245 1.19 13.96 -20.61
N ALA A 246 1.01 14.06 -19.30
CA ALA A 246 0.00 14.88 -18.66
C ALA A 246 0.51 16.31 -18.44
N SER A 247 1.75 16.46 -17.98
CA SER A 247 2.36 17.78 -17.73
C SER A 247 2.95 18.42 -19.00
N ASP A 248 3.46 17.62 -19.93
CA ASP A 248 4.04 18.05 -21.21
C ASP A 248 3.68 17.00 -22.28
N ASP A 249 3.15 17.41 -23.42
CA ASP A 249 2.64 16.49 -24.44
C ASP A 249 3.74 15.80 -25.26
N LEU A 250 5.00 16.21 -25.11
CA LEU A 250 6.16 15.65 -25.80
C LEU A 250 7.10 14.86 -24.88
N THR A 251 6.74 14.67 -23.61
CA THR A 251 7.52 13.84 -22.69
C THR A 251 6.67 12.94 -21.80
N TRP A 252 7.29 11.87 -21.30
CA TRP A 252 6.79 11.15 -20.13
C TRP A 252 7.89 11.06 -19.08
N THR A 253 7.50 10.98 -17.81
CA THR A 253 8.44 11.03 -16.70
C THR A 253 8.20 9.87 -15.74
N LEU A 254 9.29 9.23 -15.29
CA LEU A 254 9.33 8.27 -14.19
C LEU A 254 10.00 8.92 -12.99
N GLU A 255 9.29 9.02 -11.87
CA GLU A 255 9.86 9.33 -10.55
C GLU A 255 9.85 8.08 -9.68
N ALA A 256 10.95 7.72 -9.03
CA ALA A 256 11.04 6.50 -8.22
C ALA A 256 11.86 6.72 -6.94
N ASP A 257 11.43 6.09 -5.85
CA ASP A 257 12.22 5.95 -4.61
C ASP A 257 13.41 5.02 -4.84
N LEU A 258 14.57 5.39 -4.27
CA LEU A 258 15.82 4.67 -4.39
C LEU A 258 16.11 3.81 -3.15
N GLY A 259 16.95 2.79 -3.33
CA GLY A 259 17.56 2.05 -2.23
C GLY A 259 18.88 2.67 -1.76
N HIS A 260 19.56 2.00 -0.83
CA HIS A 260 20.88 2.41 -0.34
C HIS A 260 21.99 2.40 -1.40
N ASP A 261 21.75 1.70 -2.51
CA ASP A 261 22.62 1.64 -3.68
C ASP A 261 22.48 2.86 -4.59
N GLU A 262 21.49 3.72 -4.35
CA GLU A 262 21.24 4.97 -5.06
C GLU A 262 21.20 4.81 -6.58
N SER A 263 20.64 3.68 -7.02
CA SER A 263 20.55 3.29 -8.42
C SER A 263 19.14 2.83 -8.80
N LEU A 264 18.81 2.94 -10.08
CA LEU A 264 17.56 2.42 -10.62
C LEU A 264 17.85 1.58 -11.87
N GLU A 265 17.41 0.32 -11.84
CA GLU A 265 17.56 -0.61 -12.95
C GLU A 265 16.28 -0.68 -13.79
N LEU A 266 16.42 -0.48 -15.10
CA LEU A 266 15.33 -0.54 -16.07
C LEU A 266 15.61 -1.66 -17.08
N THR A 267 14.70 -2.63 -17.16
CA THR A 267 14.72 -3.67 -18.20
C THR A 267 13.87 -3.20 -19.38
N TRP A 268 14.48 -3.13 -20.56
CA TRP A 268 13.81 -2.68 -21.78
C TRP A 268 13.50 -3.83 -22.71
N PHE A 269 12.34 -3.77 -23.34
CA PHE A 269 11.86 -4.71 -24.33
C PHE A 269 11.54 -3.93 -25.59
N VAL A 270 12.12 -4.27 -26.73
CA VAL A 270 11.95 -3.53 -27.98
C VAL A 270 11.52 -4.51 -29.07
N ASP A 271 10.37 -4.24 -29.68
CA ASP A 271 9.83 -5.02 -30.80
C ASP A 271 8.72 -4.21 -31.48
N ASP A 272 8.54 -4.40 -32.79
CA ASP A 272 7.41 -3.80 -33.52
C ASP A 272 6.08 -4.48 -33.16
N ASP A 273 6.11 -5.72 -32.65
CA ASP A 273 4.93 -6.45 -32.16
C ASP A 273 4.75 -6.31 -30.63
N PRO A 274 3.68 -5.64 -30.14
CA PRO A 274 3.42 -5.54 -28.70
C PRO A 274 3.22 -6.89 -28.01
N PHE A 275 2.77 -7.93 -28.72
CA PHE A 275 2.65 -9.27 -28.13
C PHE A 275 4.01 -9.92 -27.88
N ALA A 276 5.00 -9.64 -28.72
CA ALA A 276 6.37 -10.09 -28.50
C ALA A 276 6.96 -9.42 -27.24
N ILE A 277 6.73 -8.11 -27.06
CA ILE A 277 7.12 -7.38 -25.84
C ILE A 277 6.48 -7.99 -24.59
N ILE A 278 5.17 -8.18 -24.59
CA ILE A 278 4.45 -8.78 -23.45
C ILE A 278 4.96 -10.20 -23.18
N GLY A 279 5.21 -11.00 -24.21
CA GLY A 279 5.75 -12.35 -24.07
C GLY A 279 7.16 -12.36 -23.47
N GLN A 280 8.00 -11.39 -23.80
CA GLN A 280 9.33 -11.24 -23.19
C GLN A 280 9.21 -10.86 -21.70
N PHE A 281 8.36 -9.88 -21.39
CA PHE A 281 8.08 -9.49 -20.01
C PHE A 281 7.57 -10.66 -19.18
N ALA A 282 6.55 -11.38 -19.64
CA ALA A 282 5.98 -12.54 -18.93
C ALA A 282 7.03 -13.63 -18.67
N ARG A 283 7.95 -13.88 -19.61
CA ARG A 283 9.06 -14.84 -19.40
C ARG A 283 10.07 -14.37 -18.35
N SER A 284 10.28 -13.06 -18.21
CA SER A 284 11.21 -12.51 -17.21
C SER A 284 10.69 -12.59 -15.77
N THR A 285 9.37 -12.50 -15.56
CA THR A 285 8.75 -12.53 -14.23
C THR A 285 8.29 -13.92 -13.79
N GLY A 286 8.28 -14.89 -14.70
CA GLY A 286 7.84 -16.26 -14.47
C GLY A 286 6.59 -16.63 -15.28
N PRO A 287 6.46 -17.89 -15.71
CA PRO A 287 5.38 -18.32 -16.59
C PRO A 287 4.02 -18.18 -15.91
N VAL A 288 3.02 -17.76 -16.68
CA VAL A 288 1.61 -17.87 -16.26
C VAL A 288 1.24 -19.35 -16.24
N MET A 289 0.76 -19.82 -15.09
CA MET A 289 0.24 -21.17 -14.96
C MET A 289 -1.19 -21.23 -15.51
N LEU A 290 -1.45 -22.16 -16.42
CA LEU A 290 -2.81 -22.42 -16.89
C LEU A 290 -3.64 -22.93 -15.70
N PRO A 291 -4.72 -22.25 -15.29
CA PRO A 291 -5.56 -22.73 -14.20
C PRO A 291 -6.28 -24.02 -14.63
N PRO A 292 -6.72 -24.85 -13.68
CA PRO A 292 -7.48 -26.05 -13.99
C PRO A 292 -8.80 -25.69 -14.69
N GLN A 293 -9.29 -26.58 -15.56
CA GLN A 293 -10.45 -26.32 -16.41
C GLN A 293 -11.69 -25.84 -15.65
N TRP A 294 -11.92 -26.35 -14.44
CA TRP A 294 -13.09 -25.98 -13.61
C TRP A 294 -13.08 -24.50 -13.20
N ALA A 295 -11.94 -23.82 -13.20
CA ALA A 295 -11.83 -22.41 -12.83
C ALA A 295 -12.50 -21.47 -13.86
N PHE A 296 -12.74 -21.94 -15.09
CA PHE A 296 -13.40 -21.16 -16.14
C PHE A 296 -14.94 -21.26 -16.12
N GLY A 297 -15.52 -22.07 -15.23
CA GLY A 297 -16.98 -22.15 -15.07
C GLY A 297 -17.54 -21.03 -14.19
N LEU A 298 -18.81 -21.13 -13.82
CA LEU A 298 -19.47 -20.15 -12.95
C LEU A 298 -19.02 -20.31 -11.49
N TRP A 299 -18.66 -19.20 -10.85
CA TRP A 299 -18.33 -19.13 -9.42
C TRP A 299 -19.52 -18.52 -8.67
N MET A 300 -19.98 -19.18 -7.62
CA MET A 300 -20.99 -18.65 -6.71
C MET A 300 -20.37 -18.33 -5.36
N SER A 301 -20.70 -17.15 -4.81
CA SER A 301 -20.18 -16.66 -3.53
C SER A 301 -21.17 -15.69 -2.90
N ALA A 302 -21.32 -15.75 -1.58
CA ALA A 302 -21.88 -14.67 -0.78
C ALA A 302 -21.36 -14.77 0.66
N ASN A 303 -21.06 -13.62 1.27
CA ASN A 303 -20.55 -13.56 2.65
C ASN A 303 -21.52 -14.15 3.67
N GLU A 304 -22.83 -13.96 3.44
CA GLU A 304 -23.89 -14.42 4.35
C GLU A 304 -24.15 -15.94 4.33
N TRP A 305 -23.47 -16.69 3.45
CA TRP A 305 -23.53 -18.16 3.41
C TRP A 305 -22.65 -18.76 4.52
N ASN A 306 -23.00 -18.48 5.77
CA ASN A 306 -22.18 -18.68 6.97
C ASN A 306 -22.51 -19.94 7.80
N ASN A 307 -23.20 -20.91 7.17
CA ASN A 307 -23.49 -22.23 7.73
C ASN A 307 -23.78 -23.24 6.62
N GLN A 308 -23.62 -24.52 6.93
CA GLN A 308 -23.73 -25.63 5.99
C GLN A 308 -25.11 -25.73 5.34
N ALA A 309 -26.18 -25.62 6.14
CA ALA A 309 -27.55 -25.76 5.63
C ALA A 309 -27.88 -24.68 4.59
N ARG A 310 -27.42 -23.44 4.82
CA ARG A 310 -27.58 -22.34 3.86
C ARG A 310 -26.81 -22.59 2.57
N VAL A 311 -25.56 -23.02 2.67
CA VAL A 311 -24.74 -23.36 1.50
C VAL A 311 -25.39 -24.46 0.65
N GLU A 312 -25.82 -25.56 1.28
CA GLU A 312 -26.45 -26.68 0.59
C GLU A 312 -27.80 -26.29 -0.03
N GLU A 313 -28.58 -25.42 0.63
CA GLU A 313 -29.81 -24.85 0.08
C GLU A 313 -29.56 -24.05 -1.21
N GLU A 314 -28.56 -23.16 -1.21
CA GLU A 314 -28.24 -22.32 -2.37
C GLU A 314 -27.72 -23.15 -3.55
N VAL A 315 -26.85 -24.12 -3.27
CA VAL A 315 -26.34 -25.04 -4.29
C VAL A 315 -27.50 -25.85 -4.89
N ARG A 316 -28.35 -26.46 -4.05
CA ARG A 316 -29.51 -27.23 -4.51
C ARG A 316 -30.46 -26.38 -5.35
N THR A 317 -30.76 -25.16 -4.90
CA THR A 317 -31.62 -24.22 -5.64
C THR A 317 -31.03 -23.88 -7.00
N SER A 318 -29.73 -23.60 -7.06
CA SER A 318 -29.02 -23.31 -8.31
C SER A 318 -29.12 -24.48 -9.30
N LEU A 319 -28.92 -25.72 -8.82
CA LEU A 319 -29.04 -26.94 -9.62
C LEU A 319 -30.48 -27.20 -10.08
N GLU A 320 -31.48 -27.01 -9.21
CA GLU A 320 -32.91 -27.14 -9.54
C GLU A 320 -33.34 -26.14 -10.63
N LEU A 321 -32.74 -24.94 -10.64
CA LEU A 321 -32.95 -23.91 -11.66
C LEU A 321 -32.15 -24.14 -12.95
N GLY A 322 -31.34 -25.20 -13.02
CA GLY A 322 -30.49 -25.51 -14.17
C GLY A 322 -29.27 -24.59 -14.33
N ILE A 323 -28.84 -23.93 -13.25
CA ILE A 323 -27.66 -23.07 -13.19
C ILE A 323 -26.54 -23.89 -12.53
N GLN A 324 -25.60 -24.42 -13.32
CA GLN A 324 -24.52 -25.27 -12.81
C GLN A 324 -23.27 -24.42 -12.46
N PRO A 325 -22.97 -24.20 -11.17
CA PRO A 325 -21.67 -23.65 -10.77
C PRO A 325 -20.56 -24.71 -10.97
N SER A 326 -19.34 -24.25 -11.19
CA SER A 326 -18.13 -25.08 -11.09
C SER A 326 -17.36 -24.83 -9.80
N VAL A 327 -17.59 -23.69 -9.14
CA VAL A 327 -16.92 -23.28 -7.90
C VAL A 327 -17.94 -22.67 -6.94
N LEU A 328 -17.83 -23.05 -5.67
CA LEU A 328 -18.44 -22.39 -4.52
C LEU A 328 -17.34 -21.76 -3.67
N VAL A 329 -17.48 -20.49 -3.33
CA VAL A 329 -16.66 -19.81 -2.33
C VAL A 329 -17.46 -19.67 -1.04
N ILE A 330 -16.85 -20.00 0.10
CA ILE A 330 -17.40 -19.72 1.43
C ILE A 330 -16.47 -18.75 2.14
N GLU A 331 -17.00 -17.58 2.50
CA GLU A 331 -16.23 -16.55 3.20
C GLU A 331 -16.27 -16.74 4.71
N ALA A 332 -17.46 -16.63 5.32
CA ALA A 332 -17.66 -16.80 6.75
C ALA A 332 -17.76 -18.28 7.16
N TRP A 333 -16.72 -19.06 6.86
CA TRP A 333 -16.66 -20.51 7.13
C TRP A 333 -16.05 -20.82 8.51
N SER A 334 -15.17 -19.96 9.00
CA SER A 334 -14.33 -20.25 10.15
C SER A 334 -14.90 -19.72 11.47
N ASP A 335 -14.16 -19.91 12.56
CA ASP A 335 -14.40 -19.35 13.89
C ASP A 335 -14.26 -17.80 13.99
N GLU A 336 -14.12 -17.10 12.86
CA GLU A 336 -13.88 -15.65 12.75
C GLU A 336 -12.69 -15.11 13.57
N THR A 337 -11.77 -16.01 13.96
CA THR A 337 -10.63 -15.70 14.83
C THR A 337 -9.32 -16.22 14.26
N THR A 338 -9.24 -17.52 14.00
CA THR A 338 -8.04 -18.18 13.47
C THR A 338 -8.05 -18.27 11.96
N PHE A 339 -9.23 -18.27 11.35
CA PHE A 339 -9.44 -18.44 9.92
C PHE A 339 -8.90 -19.76 9.35
N TYR A 340 -8.64 -20.77 10.18
CA TYR A 340 -8.31 -22.12 9.70
C TYR A 340 -9.13 -23.24 10.39
N ILE A 341 -9.99 -22.88 11.34
CA ILE A 341 -10.89 -23.80 12.05
C ILE A 341 -12.34 -23.48 11.67
N TRP A 342 -13.12 -24.51 11.30
CA TRP A 342 -14.56 -24.36 11.03
C TRP A 342 -15.31 -23.84 12.26
N ASN A 343 -16.28 -22.94 12.04
CA ASN A 343 -17.10 -22.39 13.12
C ASN A 343 -17.81 -23.51 13.92
N ASP A 344 -17.98 -23.34 15.24
CA ASP A 344 -18.56 -24.30 16.19
C ASP A 344 -17.88 -25.67 16.29
N ALA A 345 -16.75 -25.92 15.61
CA ALA A 345 -16.00 -27.16 15.79
C ALA A 345 -15.43 -27.25 17.22
N ASP A 346 -15.60 -28.41 17.86
CA ASP A 346 -14.95 -28.72 19.13
C ASP A 346 -13.65 -29.50 18.88
N TYR A 347 -12.63 -29.21 19.66
CA TYR A 347 -11.29 -29.79 19.55
C TYR A 347 -10.54 -29.60 20.87
N ASP A 348 -9.43 -30.29 21.03
CA ASP A 348 -8.48 -30.03 22.12
C ASP A 348 -7.37 -29.11 21.59
N PRO A 349 -7.06 -27.97 22.25
CA PRO A 349 -6.02 -27.07 21.77
C PRO A 349 -4.68 -27.75 21.62
N ARG A 350 -3.94 -27.37 20.57
CA ARG A 350 -2.61 -27.88 20.26
C ARG A 350 -1.54 -26.81 20.50
N PRO A 351 -0.27 -27.20 20.71
CA PRO A 351 0.85 -26.28 20.59
C PRO A 351 0.81 -25.52 19.26
N GLY A 352 1.16 -24.23 19.26
CA GLY A 352 1.04 -23.37 18.08
C GLY A 352 2.00 -23.71 16.92
N ASP A 353 2.96 -24.60 17.15
CA ASP A 353 3.86 -25.17 16.14
C ASP A 353 3.34 -26.50 15.56
N GLU A 354 2.19 -26.99 16.00
CA GLU A 354 1.54 -28.19 15.49
C GLU A 354 0.32 -27.86 14.63
N ALA A 355 0.13 -28.64 13.56
CA ALA A 355 -1.06 -28.55 12.72
C ALA A 355 -2.16 -29.51 13.21
N PHE A 356 -3.42 -29.09 13.05
CA PHE A 356 -4.57 -29.98 13.20
C PHE A 356 -4.74 -30.92 12.00
N HIS A 357 -5.25 -32.10 12.28
CA HIS A 357 -5.82 -33.01 11.29
C HIS A 357 -7.35 -33.02 11.39
N TYR A 358 -8.04 -33.44 10.34
CA TYR A 358 -9.52 -33.47 10.33
C TYR A 358 -10.10 -34.27 11.51
N ASP A 359 -9.46 -35.39 11.87
CA ASP A 359 -9.89 -36.28 12.96
C ASP A 359 -9.70 -35.68 14.36
N ASP A 360 -9.01 -34.54 14.48
CA ASP A 360 -8.91 -33.80 15.75
C ASP A 360 -10.21 -33.03 16.08
N PHE A 361 -11.07 -32.81 15.08
CA PHE A 361 -12.29 -32.01 15.21
C PHE A 361 -13.53 -32.88 15.45
N ARG A 362 -14.41 -32.38 16.32
CA ARG A 362 -15.74 -32.90 16.59
C ARG A 362 -16.75 -31.84 16.16
N PHE A 363 -17.66 -32.21 15.27
CA PHE A 363 -18.66 -31.29 14.71
C PHE A 363 -20.03 -31.52 15.37
N PRO A 364 -20.52 -30.61 16.23
CA PRO A 364 -21.81 -30.78 16.88
C PRO A 364 -22.97 -30.73 15.88
N GLU A 365 -23.97 -31.59 16.06
CA GLU A 365 -25.15 -31.67 15.17
C GLU A 365 -25.91 -30.33 15.07
N GLY A 366 -25.92 -29.54 16.15
CA GLY A 366 -26.55 -28.22 16.21
C GLY A 366 -25.62 -27.04 15.87
N GLY A 367 -24.36 -27.29 15.49
CA GLY A 367 -23.42 -26.24 15.09
C GLY A 367 -23.68 -25.74 13.67
N ARG A 368 -23.00 -24.65 13.28
CA ARG A 368 -23.08 -24.10 11.91
C ARG A 368 -22.60 -25.06 10.83
N TRP A 369 -21.62 -25.90 11.15
CA TRP A 369 -20.99 -26.85 10.23
C TRP A 369 -21.00 -28.27 10.82
N PRO A 370 -22.16 -28.94 10.88
CA PRO A 370 -22.28 -30.24 11.52
C PRO A 370 -21.54 -31.37 10.78
N ASN A 371 -21.29 -31.23 9.47
CA ASN A 371 -20.51 -32.18 8.69
C ASN A 371 -19.90 -31.54 7.43
N PRO A 372 -18.86 -30.69 7.57
CA PRO A 372 -18.26 -29.98 6.44
C PRO A 372 -17.64 -30.94 5.41
N LYS A 373 -17.21 -32.13 5.84
CA LYS A 373 -16.77 -33.17 4.90
C LYS A 373 -17.90 -33.66 4.00
N ALA A 374 -19.07 -34.00 4.55
CA ALA A 374 -20.20 -34.45 3.74
C ALA A 374 -20.70 -33.36 2.78
N MET A 375 -20.72 -32.10 3.23
CA MET A 375 -21.00 -30.95 2.36
C MET A 375 -19.98 -30.89 1.21
N THR A 376 -18.68 -31.01 1.51
CA THR A 376 -17.62 -30.98 0.50
C THR A 376 -17.74 -32.14 -0.49
N ASP A 377 -18.05 -33.34 0.00
CA ASP A 377 -18.29 -34.52 -0.84
C ASP A 377 -19.51 -34.29 -1.75
N TYR A 378 -20.62 -33.76 -1.21
CA TYR A 378 -21.81 -33.39 -1.99
C TYR A 378 -21.48 -32.39 -3.11
N LEU A 379 -20.68 -31.36 -2.83
CA LEU A 379 -20.22 -30.40 -3.85
C LEU A 379 -19.40 -31.11 -4.93
N HIS A 380 -18.44 -31.93 -4.53
CA HIS A 380 -17.58 -32.66 -5.47
C HIS A 380 -18.35 -33.66 -6.34
N ASP A 381 -19.33 -34.37 -5.78
CA ASP A 381 -20.21 -35.30 -6.51
C ASP A 381 -21.05 -34.57 -7.57
N ASN A 382 -21.37 -33.29 -7.34
CA ASN A 382 -22.04 -32.42 -8.31
C ASN A 382 -21.06 -31.65 -9.23
N GLY A 383 -19.77 -31.99 -9.21
CA GLY A 383 -18.74 -31.36 -10.05
C GLY A 383 -18.29 -29.97 -9.58
N ILE A 384 -18.73 -29.53 -8.40
CA ILE A 384 -18.47 -28.20 -7.84
C ILE A 384 -17.21 -28.27 -6.96
N LYS A 385 -16.30 -27.30 -7.09
CA LYS A 385 -15.11 -27.17 -6.25
C LYS A 385 -15.36 -26.18 -5.11
N LEU A 386 -14.81 -26.47 -3.94
CA LEU A 386 -14.92 -25.61 -2.77
C LEU A 386 -13.66 -24.75 -2.62
N LEU A 387 -13.85 -23.45 -2.41
CA LEU A 387 -12.80 -22.50 -1.99
C LEU A 387 -13.22 -21.84 -0.67
N LEU A 388 -12.23 -21.65 0.20
CA LEU A 388 -12.42 -21.06 1.52
C LEU A 388 -11.63 -19.74 1.59
N TRP A 389 -12.25 -18.70 2.13
CA TRP A 389 -11.61 -17.40 2.31
C TRP A 389 -10.47 -17.46 3.32
N GLN A 390 -9.46 -16.60 3.13
CA GLN A 390 -8.26 -16.48 3.97
C GLN A 390 -7.85 -15.01 4.10
N ILE A 391 -7.07 -14.73 5.15
CA ILE A 391 -6.41 -13.44 5.36
C ILE A 391 -5.02 -13.64 5.96
N PRO A 392 -3.99 -12.91 5.50
CA PRO A 392 -2.62 -13.08 6.00
C PRO A 392 -2.36 -12.25 7.28
N VAL A 393 -3.20 -12.38 8.29
CA VAL A 393 -3.04 -11.69 9.58
C VAL A 393 -3.28 -12.63 10.76
N VAL A 394 -2.56 -12.40 11.87
CA VAL A 394 -2.91 -12.93 13.19
C VAL A 394 -3.75 -11.88 13.89
N LYS A 395 -5.01 -12.22 14.21
CA LYS A 395 -5.97 -11.25 14.74
C LYS A 395 -5.55 -10.74 16.12
N ALA A 396 -5.69 -9.44 16.37
CA ALA A 396 -5.66 -8.94 17.74
C ALA A 396 -7.04 -9.19 18.37
N ILE A 397 -7.13 -10.10 19.34
CA ILE A 397 -8.38 -10.42 20.04
C ILE A 397 -8.40 -9.86 21.47
N GLU A 398 -9.58 -9.46 21.91
CA GLU A 398 -9.82 -8.95 23.27
C GLU A 398 -10.21 -10.06 24.24
N GLU A 399 -11.02 -11.01 23.76
CA GLU A 399 -11.48 -12.16 24.54
C GLU A 399 -10.56 -13.38 24.34
N PRO A 400 -10.35 -14.22 25.36
CA PRO A 400 -9.58 -15.45 25.21
C PRO A 400 -10.19 -16.39 24.17
N HIS A 401 -9.34 -16.94 23.31
CA HIS A 401 -9.72 -17.98 22.35
C HIS A 401 -8.84 -19.22 22.55
N ARG A 402 -9.47 -20.40 22.52
CA ARG A 402 -8.87 -21.68 22.96
C ARG A 402 -7.55 -22.02 22.27
N GLN A 403 -7.42 -21.68 20.98
CA GLN A 403 -6.23 -21.98 20.16
C GLN A 403 -5.34 -20.75 19.90
N HIS A 404 -5.94 -19.57 19.82
CA HIS A 404 -5.27 -18.38 19.29
C HIS A 404 -4.07 -17.93 20.14
N GLU A 405 -4.13 -18.13 21.46
CA GLU A 405 -3.02 -17.78 22.34
C GLU A 405 -1.76 -18.62 22.05
N ALA A 406 -1.94 -19.91 21.78
CA ALA A 406 -0.84 -20.80 21.41
C ALA A 406 -0.23 -20.40 20.05
N ASP A 407 -1.08 -20.10 19.06
CA ASP A 407 -0.65 -19.66 17.73
C ASP A 407 0.10 -18.33 17.80
N ARG A 408 -0.44 -17.34 18.54
CA ARG A 408 0.21 -16.04 18.72
C ARG A 408 1.55 -16.19 19.42
N ALA A 409 1.63 -17.01 20.47
CA ALA A 409 2.89 -17.26 21.17
C ALA A 409 3.93 -17.90 20.24
N HIS A 410 3.55 -18.87 19.42
CA HIS A 410 4.46 -19.47 18.44
C HIS A 410 4.90 -18.46 17.36
N TYR A 411 3.96 -17.67 16.83
CA TYR A 411 4.22 -16.62 15.85
C TYR A 411 5.25 -15.60 16.36
N GLU A 412 5.06 -15.11 17.59
CA GLU A 412 5.97 -14.14 18.23
C GLU A 412 7.33 -14.77 18.57
N ASN A 413 7.36 -15.97 19.17
CA ASN A 413 8.59 -16.64 19.58
C ASN A 413 9.46 -17.09 18.39
N SER A 414 8.84 -17.46 17.28
CA SER A 414 9.54 -17.82 16.04
C SER A 414 10.02 -16.59 15.26
N GLY A 415 9.60 -15.40 15.67
CA GLY A 415 9.92 -14.15 14.99
C GLY A 415 9.28 -14.04 13.61
N PHE A 416 8.14 -14.71 13.38
CA PHE A 416 7.35 -14.58 12.17
C PHE A 416 6.71 -13.19 12.07
N GLY A 417 6.31 -12.83 10.86
CA GLY A 417 5.62 -11.57 10.59
C GLY A 417 6.50 -10.38 10.26
N VAL A 418 5.83 -9.29 9.91
CA VAL A 418 6.46 -7.99 9.67
C VAL A 418 6.81 -7.36 11.03
N LYS A 419 7.94 -6.64 11.07
CA LYS A 419 8.44 -5.96 12.26
C LYS A 419 8.57 -4.46 12.04
N GLN A 420 8.41 -3.71 13.11
CA GLN A 420 8.80 -2.30 13.18
C GLN A 420 10.32 -2.17 13.24
N ALA A 421 10.82 -0.94 13.07
CA ALA A 421 12.25 -0.64 13.13
C ALA A 421 12.89 -0.96 14.51
N ASP A 422 12.11 -0.90 15.59
CA ASP A 422 12.54 -1.26 16.94
C ASP A 422 12.54 -2.78 17.20
N GLY A 423 12.15 -3.58 16.19
CA GLY A 423 12.07 -5.04 16.26
C GLY A 423 10.74 -5.58 16.81
N SER A 424 9.83 -4.73 17.27
CA SER A 424 8.51 -5.15 17.74
C SER A 424 7.61 -5.63 16.58
N PRO A 425 6.63 -6.53 16.82
CA PRO A 425 5.70 -6.95 15.79
C PRO A 425 4.92 -5.77 15.20
N TYR A 426 4.83 -5.73 13.86
CA TYR A 426 3.97 -4.76 13.18
C TYR A 426 2.50 -5.05 13.52
N LYS A 427 1.78 -4.02 13.94
CA LYS A 427 0.33 -4.06 14.10
C LYS A 427 -0.27 -3.38 12.88
N VAL A 428 -1.20 -4.07 12.22
CA VAL A 428 -2.02 -3.48 11.15
C VAL A 428 -2.61 -2.18 11.70
N LEU A 429 -2.31 -1.09 11.03
CA LEU A 429 -2.79 0.22 11.44
C LEU A 429 -4.32 0.26 11.26
N PRO A 430 -5.04 1.08 12.04
CA PRO A 430 -6.49 1.23 11.90
C PRO A 430 -6.87 1.53 10.44
N PHE A 431 -8.14 1.32 10.06
CA PHE A 431 -8.71 1.40 8.70
C PHE A 431 -8.82 0.06 7.94
N TRP A 432 -8.56 -1.07 8.62
CA TRP A 432 -9.01 -2.39 8.18
C TRP A 432 -9.85 -3.08 9.26
#